data_AF-A0A3M0WMW0-F1
#
_entry.id   AF-A0A3M0WMW0-F1
#
_cell.length_a   1.000
_cell.length_b   1.000
_cell.length_c   1.000
_cell.angle_alpha   90.00
_cell.angle_beta   90.00
_cell.angle_gamma   90.00
#
_symmetry.space_group_name_H-M   'P 1'
#
loop_
_entity.id
_entity.type
_entity.pdbx_description
1 polymer ?
#
loop_
_entity_poly.entity_id
_entity_poly.type
_entity_poly.pdbx_seq_one_letter_code
_entity_poly.pdbx_strand_id
1 'polypeptide(L)'
;MSHDRNRRLFLKACARTALASAALGASGALRPALADVLEDAPRARLVDSQGNPIRASELAPHQSLIFNYPYVATPAMLVRLQFETIENLLTTDMDGHEYTWPGGVGPKRDIVAYAAICAHALSYVGHETAFLHYSKGPTAYSDHERVIICCAHGSVYDPAAAARVVHGPAPAPLAAVTLEHDPATDEIWATGVVGTEIYARFYAAYKRELRKEYGRKAYRKMVSGDVIALPPEQYSEDVLDC
;
A
#
# COMPACT_ATOMS: atom_id res chain seq x y z
N MET A 1 -72.47 -8.10 19.23
CA MET A 1 -71.10 -8.21 19.80
C MET A 1 -70.21 -9.16 18.98
N SER A 2 -70.06 -8.91 17.67
CA SER A 2 -69.37 -9.81 16.71
C SER A 2 -68.08 -9.22 16.12
N HIS A 3 -67.69 -8.00 16.54
CA HIS A 3 -66.53 -7.30 15.97
C HIS A 3 -65.19 -7.65 16.64
N ASP A 4 -65.21 -8.25 17.82
CA ASP A 4 -64.00 -8.50 18.62
C ASP A 4 -63.28 -9.83 18.30
N ARG A 5 -63.98 -10.78 17.68
CA ARG A 5 -63.43 -12.09 17.30
C ARG A 5 -62.54 -12.00 16.04
N ASN A 6 -62.86 -11.08 15.14
CA ASN A 6 -62.12 -10.88 13.88
C ASN A 6 -60.83 -10.08 14.05
N ARG A 7 -60.73 -9.19 15.05
CA ARG A 7 -59.48 -8.47 15.37
C ARG A 7 -58.41 -9.39 15.97
N ARG A 8 -58.80 -10.35 16.80
CA ARG A 8 -57.85 -11.30 17.43
C ARG A 8 -57.37 -12.40 16.48
N LEU A 9 -58.13 -12.75 15.45
CA LEU A 9 -57.66 -13.66 14.39
C LEU A 9 -56.70 -12.93 13.42
N PHE A 10 -56.98 -11.68 13.07
CA PHE A 10 -56.11 -10.89 12.18
C PHE A 10 -54.75 -10.58 12.83
N LEU A 11 -54.72 -10.22 14.12
CA LEU A 11 -53.47 -10.02 14.85
C LEU A 11 -52.66 -11.32 15.06
N LYS A 12 -53.31 -12.48 15.09
CA LYS A 12 -52.64 -13.80 15.12
C LYS A 12 -52.12 -14.24 13.75
N ALA A 13 -52.67 -13.72 12.65
CA ALA A 13 -52.20 -13.97 11.30
C ALA A 13 -50.97 -13.11 10.96
N CYS A 14 -50.90 -11.86 11.42
CA CYS A 14 -49.73 -10.99 11.21
C CYS A 14 -48.53 -11.33 12.12
N ALA A 15 -48.74 -12.00 13.25
CA ALA A 15 -47.66 -12.43 14.15
C ALA A 15 -46.96 -13.75 13.72
N ARG A 16 -47.45 -14.41 12.66
CA ARG A 16 -46.93 -15.71 12.18
C ARG A 16 -46.18 -15.63 10.84
N THR A 17 -45.98 -14.43 10.29
CA THR A 17 -45.12 -14.18 9.12
C THR A 17 -43.76 -13.56 9.47
N ALA A 18 -43.40 -13.49 10.76
CA ALA A 18 -42.14 -12.91 11.22
C ALA A 18 -41.09 -13.94 11.71
N LEU A 19 -41.25 -15.23 11.39
CA LEU A 19 -40.32 -16.30 11.80
C LEU A 19 -40.05 -17.26 10.65
N ALA A 20 -39.37 -16.78 9.60
CA ALA A 20 -38.77 -17.65 8.58
C ALA A 20 -37.60 -16.93 7.86
N SER A 21 -36.66 -16.36 8.60
CA SER A 21 -35.34 -15.92 8.08
C SER A 21 -34.34 -15.73 9.24
N ALA A 22 -34.17 -16.74 10.09
CA ALA A 22 -33.19 -16.69 11.18
C ALA A 22 -32.53 -18.05 11.39
N ALA A 23 -32.10 -18.67 10.30
CA ALA A 23 -31.21 -19.82 10.32
C ALA A 23 -30.57 -19.94 8.94
N LEU A 24 -29.65 -19.04 8.62
CA LEU A 24 -28.51 -19.22 7.70
C LEU A 24 -27.73 -17.90 7.71
N GLY A 25 -26.57 -17.86 8.37
CA GLY A 25 -25.63 -16.73 8.30
C GLY A 25 -25.50 -15.88 9.57
N ALA A 26 -25.08 -16.47 10.69
CA ALA A 26 -24.53 -15.72 11.84
C ALA A 26 -23.17 -16.29 12.28
N SER A 27 -22.34 -16.62 11.29
CA SER A 27 -20.88 -16.61 11.42
C SER A 27 -20.29 -15.52 10.53
N GLY A 28 -21.04 -14.41 10.38
CA GLY A 28 -20.47 -13.16 9.92
C GLY A 28 -19.86 -12.50 11.15
N ALA A 29 -18.62 -12.84 11.49
CA ALA A 29 -17.80 -11.87 12.18
C ALA A 29 -17.94 -10.56 11.38
N LEU A 30 -18.23 -9.46 12.08
CA LEU A 30 -17.96 -8.14 11.55
C LEU A 30 -16.48 -8.15 11.18
N ARG A 31 -16.18 -8.51 9.93
CA ARG A 31 -14.91 -8.15 9.33
C ARG A 31 -14.95 -6.63 9.38
N PRO A 32 -14.05 -5.95 10.13
CA PRO A 32 -13.85 -4.54 9.85
C PRO A 32 -13.63 -4.48 8.34
N ALA A 33 -14.32 -3.56 7.67
CA ALA A 33 -13.98 -3.22 6.30
C ALA A 33 -12.57 -2.61 6.39
N LEU A 34 -11.55 -3.49 6.42
CA LEU A 34 -10.20 -3.14 6.05
C LEU A 34 -10.35 -2.68 4.60
N ALA A 35 -10.16 -1.39 4.32
CA ALA A 35 -10.11 -0.92 2.94
C ALA A 35 -9.23 -1.89 2.14
N ASP A 36 -9.74 -2.28 0.97
CA ASP A 36 -9.26 -3.36 0.11
C ASP A 36 -7.75 -3.61 0.29
N VAL A 37 -7.42 -4.51 1.23
CA VAL A 37 -6.17 -5.26 1.13
C VAL A 37 -6.28 -5.88 -0.25
N LEU A 38 -5.27 -5.75 -1.11
CA LEU A 38 -5.28 -6.52 -2.34
C LEU A 38 -5.28 -8.01 -1.92
N GLU A 39 -6.46 -8.62 -1.82
CA GLU A 39 -6.69 -9.87 -1.06
C GLU A 39 -5.83 -11.02 -1.59
N ASP A 40 -5.43 -10.95 -2.86
CA ASP A 40 -4.66 -11.95 -3.58
C ASP A 40 -3.22 -11.51 -3.90
N ALA A 41 -2.68 -10.50 -3.22
CA ALA A 41 -1.30 -10.08 -3.42
C ALA A 41 -0.32 -11.22 -3.03
N PRO A 42 0.65 -11.57 -3.89
CA PRO A 42 1.55 -12.68 -3.63
C PRO A 42 2.54 -12.33 -2.50
N ARG A 43 2.88 -13.31 -1.65
CA ARG A 43 4.05 -13.18 -0.77
C ARG A 43 5.33 -13.29 -1.62
N ALA A 44 6.20 -12.28 -1.54
CA ALA A 44 7.43 -12.19 -2.32
C ALA A 44 8.63 -11.84 -1.44
N ARG A 45 9.74 -12.55 -1.62
CA ARG A 45 10.97 -12.26 -0.87
C ARG A 45 11.73 -11.14 -1.57
N LEU A 46 12.23 -10.18 -0.80
CA LEU A 46 13.09 -9.14 -1.36
C LEU A 46 14.52 -9.65 -1.42
N VAL A 47 15.15 -9.53 -2.59
CA VAL A 47 16.53 -9.94 -2.83
C VAL A 47 17.33 -8.83 -3.49
N ASP A 48 18.65 -8.84 -3.37
CA ASP A 48 19.55 -7.96 -4.11
C ASP A 48 19.69 -8.40 -5.59
N SER A 49 20.53 -7.69 -6.37
CA SER A 49 20.80 -8.00 -7.77
C SER A 49 21.50 -9.36 -8.00
N GLN A 50 22.07 -9.96 -6.97
CA GLN A 50 22.72 -11.27 -7.00
C GLN A 50 21.79 -12.39 -6.51
N GLY A 51 20.57 -12.05 -6.08
CA GLY A 51 19.60 -13.00 -5.53
C GLY A 51 19.81 -13.31 -4.05
N ASN A 52 20.65 -12.57 -3.34
CA ASN A 52 20.79 -12.71 -1.89
C ASN A 52 19.60 -12.03 -1.20
N PRO A 53 19.01 -12.63 -0.15
CA PRO A 53 17.93 -12.00 0.60
C PRO A 53 18.32 -10.65 1.18
N ILE A 54 17.44 -9.66 1.06
CA ILE A 54 17.57 -8.40 1.79
C ILE A 54 17.30 -8.68 3.26
N ARG A 55 18.31 -8.44 4.09
CA ARG A 55 18.24 -8.65 5.54
C ARG A 55 17.97 -7.36 6.29
N ALA A 56 17.11 -7.39 7.30
CA ALA A 56 16.75 -6.21 8.07
C ALA A 56 17.96 -5.55 8.74
N SER A 57 18.92 -6.35 9.22
CA SER A 57 20.13 -5.87 9.89
C SER A 57 21.19 -5.30 8.95
N GLU A 58 21.13 -5.63 7.65
CA GLU A 58 22.09 -5.17 6.64
C GLU A 58 21.66 -3.87 5.96
N LEU A 59 20.39 -3.49 6.09
CA LEU A 59 19.91 -2.22 5.57
C LEU A 59 20.57 -1.05 6.30
N ALA A 60 21.27 -0.21 5.54
CA ALA A 60 21.91 0.96 6.07
C ALA A 60 20.85 1.99 6.54
N PRO A 61 21.14 2.77 7.58
CA PRO A 61 20.25 3.82 8.02
C PRO A 61 19.94 4.83 6.89
N HIS A 62 18.65 5.16 6.68
CA HIS A 62 18.15 5.99 5.56
C HIS A 62 18.27 5.37 4.17
N GLN A 63 18.63 4.10 4.05
CA GLN A 63 18.68 3.43 2.77
C GLN A 63 17.27 3.28 2.19
N SER A 64 17.13 3.62 0.91
CA SER A 64 15.97 3.31 0.10
C SER A 64 16.33 2.26 -0.96
N LEU A 65 15.37 1.40 -1.29
CA LEU A 65 15.46 0.43 -2.37
C LEU A 65 14.16 0.46 -3.19
N ILE A 66 14.26 0.29 -4.50
CA ILE A 66 13.15 0.21 -5.45
C ILE A 66 12.98 -1.23 -5.91
N PHE A 67 11.74 -1.71 -5.88
CA PHE A 67 11.35 -3.05 -6.32
C PHE A 67 9.94 -2.99 -6.94
N ASN A 68 9.55 -4.00 -7.73
CA ASN A 68 8.20 -4.02 -8.32
C ASN A 68 7.27 -4.92 -7.51
N TYR A 69 6.13 -4.39 -7.05
CA TYR A 69 5.13 -5.11 -6.26
C TYR A 69 3.77 -4.39 -6.30
N PRO A 70 2.62 -5.10 -6.28
CA PRO A 70 2.46 -6.56 -6.35
C PRO A 70 2.54 -7.08 -7.79
N TYR A 71 2.62 -6.18 -8.76
CA TYR A 71 2.75 -6.50 -10.17
C TYR A 71 4.16 -6.22 -10.67
N VAL A 72 4.56 -6.93 -11.72
CA VAL A 72 5.90 -6.81 -12.33
C VAL A 72 6.20 -5.41 -12.86
N ALA A 73 5.20 -4.54 -13.01
CA ALA A 73 5.33 -3.20 -13.58
C ALA A 73 4.84 -2.08 -12.64
N THR A 74 4.65 -2.36 -11.35
CA THR A 74 4.23 -1.36 -10.37
C THR A 74 5.36 -1.14 -9.36
N PRO A 75 6.09 -0.02 -9.46
CA PRO A 75 7.24 0.22 -8.59
C PRO A 75 6.78 0.51 -7.16
N ALA A 76 7.61 0.07 -6.21
CA ALA A 76 7.50 0.29 -4.78
C ALA A 76 8.87 0.69 -4.23
N MET A 77 8.85 1.43 -3.13
CA MET A 77 10.04 1.91 -2.44
C MET A 77 10.04 1.36 -1.03
N LEU A 78 11.06 0.59 -0.69
CA LEU A 78 11.41 0.22 0.68
C LEU A 78 12.31 1.30 1.26
N VAL A 79 12.12 1.65 2.53
CA VAL A 79 12.97 2.61 3.25
C VAL A 79 13.31 2.05 4.63
N ARG A 80 14.60 2.02 4.97
CA ARG A 80 15.09 1.84 6.34
C ARG A 80 15.16 3.21 7.01
N LEU A 81 14.16 3.49 7.83
CA LEU A 81 14.14 4.64 8.73
C LEU A 81 15.16 4.43 9.87
N GLN A 82 15.37 5.48 10.67
CA GLN A 82 16.21 5.45 11.88
C GLN A 82 15.39 5.55 13.18
N PHE A 83 14.08 5.39 13.07
CA PHE A 83 13.15 5.65 14.14
C PHE A 83 11.92 4.77 13.97
N GLU A 84 11.35 4.40 15.10
CA GLU A 84 10.16 3.57 15.16
C GLU A 84 8.96 4.29 14.55
N THR A 85 8.19 3.55 13.76
CA THR A 85 6.95 4.04 13.16
C THR A 85 5.78 4.01 14.13
N ILE A 86 4.73 4.77 13.83
CA ILE A 86 3.44 4.60 14.50
C ILE A 86 2.81 3.26 14.10
N GLU A 87 2.39 2.46 15.07
CA GLU A 87 1.72 1.19 14.81
C GLU A 87 0.21 1.34 14.68
N ASN A 88 -0.39 0.42 13.91
CA ASN A 88 -1.84 0.28 13.82
C ASN A 88 -2.56 1.62 13.64
N LEU A 89 -1.98 2.47 12.79
CA LEU A 89 -2.46 3.82 12.56
C LEU A 89 -3.71 3.76 11.68
N LEU A 90 -4.85 4.17 12.24
CA LEU A 90 -6.08 4.38 11.48
C LEU A 90 -5.89 5.61 10.57
N THR A 91 -6.17 5.45 9.29
CA THR A 91 -6.03 6.47 8.27
C THR A 91 -7.09 6.26 7.18
N THR A 92 -7.14 7.15 6.20
CA THR A 92 -8.11 7.13 5.11
C THR A 92 -7.40 7.14 3.76
N ASP A 93 -7.92 6.38 2.81
CA ASP A 93 -7.44 6.36 1.43
C ASP A 93 -8.00 7.54 0.60
N MET A 94 -7.66 7.58 -0.70
CA MET A 94 -8.12 8.62 -1.61
C MET A 94 -9.64 8.62 -1.87
N ASP A 95 -10.29 7.47 -1.70
CA ASP A 95 -11.71 7.29 -1.96
C ASP A 95 -12.55 7.44 -0.68
N GLY A 96 -11.90 7.74 0.46
CA GLY A 96 -12.54 7.99 1.74
C GLY A 96 -12.71 6.74 2.60
N HIS A 97 -12.13 5.60 2.22
CA HIS A 97 -12.22 4.37 3.01
C HIS A 97 -11.20 4.37 4.15
N GLU A 98 -11.64 3.98 5.34
CA GLU A 98 -10.76 3.81 6.49
C GLU A 98 -9.96 2.51 6.39
N TYR A 99 -8.68 2.57 6.75
CA TYR A 99 -7.82 1.40 6.88
C TYR A 99 -6.80 1.57 7.99
N THR A 100 -6.31 0.44 8.47
CA THR A 100 -5.25 0.41 9.48
C THR A 100 -3.93 0.13 8.80
N TRP A 101 -2.99 1.07 8.88
CA TRP A 101 -1.61 0.83 8.49
C TRP A 101 -0.86 0.12 9.63
N PRO A 102 -0.24 -1.04 9.40
CA PRO A 102 0.34 -1.86 10.48
C PRO A 102 1.60 -1.26 11.11
N GLY A 103 2.27 -0.34 10.42
CA GLY A 103 3.58 0.20 10.82
C GLY A 103 4.75 -0.50 10.12
N GLY A 104 5.96 -0.11 10.50
CA GLY A 104 7.20 -0.68 10.01
C GLY A 104 7.55 -2.02 10.65
N VAL A 105 8.34 -2.82 9.94
CA VAL A 105 8.82 -4.15 10.35
C VAL A 105 10.29 -4.11 10.78
N GLY A 106 10.81 -5.27 11.14
CA GLY A 106 12.17 -5.43 11.66
C GLY A 106 12.24 -5.20 13.18
N PRO A 107 13.39 -5.51 13.81
CA PRO A 107 13.51 -5.45 15.27
C PRO A 107 13.30 -4.06 15.87
N LYS A 108 13.48 -3.00 15.06
CA LYS A 108 13.29 -1.60 15.45
C LYS A 108 12.05 -0.95 14.84
N ARG A 109 11.26 -1.72 14.07
CA ARG A 109 10.01 -1.26 13.46
C ARG A 109 10.15 0.02 12.65
N ASP A 110 11.23 0.08 11.90
CA ASP A 110 11.70 1.24 11.16
C ASP A 110 11.91 0.90 9.68
N ILE A 111 11.46 -0.27 9.21
CA ILE A 111 11.49 -0.63 7.79
C ILE A 111 10.07 -0.55 7.25
N VAL A 112 9.87 0.30 6.24
CA VAL A 112 8.56 0.55 5.62
C VAL A 112 8.65 0.38 4.11
N ALA A 113 7.53 0.14 3.45
CA ALA A 113 7.45 0.21 2.00
C ALA A 113 6.13 0.81 1.51
N TYR A 114 6.20 1.51 0.39
CA TYR A 114 5.07 2.18 -0.24
C TYR A 114 5.14 2.03 -1.76
N ALA A 115 4.00 2.12 -2.45
CA ALA A 115 4.00 2.29 -3.89
C ALA A 115 4.80 3.54 -4.26
N ALA A 116 5.76 3.40 -5.18
CA ALA A 116 6.56 4.50 -5.71
C ALA A 116 5.81 5.19 -6.87
N ILE A 117 4.51 5.45 -6.63
CA ILE A 117 3.56 6.09 -7.54
C ILE A 117 2.85 7.16 -6.73
N CYS A 118 3.07 8.43 -7.09
CA CYS A 118 2.51 9.55 -6.39
C CYS A 118 0.98 9.56 -6.45
N ALA A 119 0.34 9.71 -5.30
CA ALA A 119 -1.11 9.79 -5.16
C ALA A 119 -1.72 11.07 -5.78
N HIS A 120 -0.92 12.05 -6.21
CA HIS A 120 -1.44 13.25 -6.86
C HIS A 120 -1.79 13.01 -8.34
N ALA A 121 -0.76 12.86 -9.18
CA ALA A 121 -0.90 12.81 -10.65
C ALA A 121 -0.19 11.59 -11.25
N LEU A 122 0.03 10.54 -10.45
CA LEU A 122 0.60 9.26 -10.87
C LEU A 122 2.03 9.33 -11.42
N SER A 123 2.77 10.42 -11.23
CA SER A 123 4.24 10.42 -11.42
C SER A 123 4.83 9.29 -10.58
N TYR A 124 5.83 8.58 -11.09
CA TYR A 124 6.28 7.33 -10.50
C TYR A 124 7.80 7.14 -10.63
N VAL A 125 8.34 6.12 -9.97
CA VAL A 125 9.73 5.69 -10.20
C VAL A 125 9.78 4.72 -11.37
N GLY A 126 10.22 5.17 -12.54
CA GLY A 126 10.41 4.34 -13.73
C GLY A 126 11.89 4.17 -14.10
N HIS A 127 12.19 3.35 -15.10
CA HIS A 127 13.57 3.12 -15.52
C HIS A 127 14.26 4.36 -16.11
N GLU A 128 13.53 5.25 -16.77
CA GLU A 128 14.12 6.50 -17.31
C GLU A 128 14.27 7.57 -16.20
N THR A 129 13.29 7.70 -15.32
CA THR A 129 13.28 8.77 -14.30
C THR A 129 12.60 8.32 -13.02
N ALA A 130 13.24 8.60 -11.89
CA ALA A 130 12.70 8.46 -10.54
C ALA A 130 12.10 9.80 -10.09
N PHE A 131 10.77 9.94 -10.17
CA PHE A 131 10.11 11.16 -9.69
C PHE A 131 9.92 11.19 -8.17
N LEU A 132 9.93 10.03 -7.52
CA LEU A 132 9.83 9.92 -6.07
C LEU A 132 11.15 9.43 -5.50
N HIS A 133 11.61 10.05 -4.42
CA HIS A 133 12.76 9.58 -3.65
C HIS A 133 12.53 9.82 -2.15
N TYR A 134 13.31 9.13 -1.32
CA TYR A 134 13.37 9.39 0.11
C TYR A 134 14.48 10.41 0.40
N SER A 135 14.13 11.55 0.98
CA SER A 135 15.09 12.57 1.39
C SER A 135 15.31 12.51 2.90
N LYS A 136 16.59 12.41 3.30
CA LYS A 136 16.99 12.49 4.71
C LYS A 136 16.89 13.92 5.25
N GLY A 137 17.13 14.92 4.40
CA GLY A 137 17.16 16.34 4.75
C GLY A 137 15.92 17.09 4.24
N PRO A 138 15.92 18.43 4.31
CA PRO A 138 14.90 19.25 3.67
C PRO A 138 14.96 19.11 2.16
N THR A 139 13.86 19.50 1.51
CA THR A 139 13.69 19.48 0.04
C THR A 139 13.42 20.91 -0.46
N ALA A 140 13.52 21.14 -1.76
CA ALA A 140 13.17 22.36 -2.46
C ALA A 140 11.70 22.77 -2.24
N TYR A 141 10.85 21.84 -1.81
CA TYR A 141 9.43 22.06 -1.56
C TYR A 141 9.06 22.20 -0.08
N SER A 142 9.91 21.72 0.83
CA SER A 142 9.55 21.66 2.26
C SER A 142 10.76 21.49 3.18
N ASP A 143 10.69 22.15 4.34
CA ASP A 143 11.64 21.96 5.45
C ASP A 143 11.44 20.64 6.22
N HIS A 144 10.44 19.83 5.85
CA HIS A 144 10.29 18.50 6.43
C HIS A 144 11.46 17.59 6.01
N GLU A 145 12.06 16.95 7.00
CA GLU A 145 13.15 15.98 6.82
C GLU A 145 12.64 14.55 6.93
N ARG A 146 13.41 13.60 6.39
CA ARG A 146 13.11 12.15 6.47
C ARG A 146 11.77 11.81 5.85
N VAL A 147 11.52 12.39 4.68
CA VAL A 147 10.26 12.32 3.95
C VAL A 147 10.42 11.59 2.62
N ILE A 148 9.31 11.10 2.07
CA ILE A 148 9.24 10.75 0.65
C ILE A 148 8.72 11.98 -0.09
N ILE A 149 9.42 12.42 -1.12
CA ILE A 149 9.06 13.59 -1.94
C ILE A 149 8.81 13.17 -3.38
N CYS A 150 7.82 13.80 -4.02
CA CYS A 150 7.57 13.72 -5.46
C CYS A 150 7.97 15.02 -6.15
N CYS A 151 9.02 14.97 -6.97
CA CYS A 151 9.57 16.15 -7.65
C CYS A 151 8.73 16.68 -8.81
N ALA A 152 7.68 15.96 -9.22
CA ALA A 152 6.80 16.44 -10.29
C ALA A 152 5.99 17.66 -9.87
N HIS A 153 5.45 17.66 -8.64
CA HIS A 153 4.55 18.70 -8.15
C HIS A 153 4.74 19.04 -6.65
N GLY A 154 5.77 18.52 -5.99
CA GLY A 154 6.10 18.86 -4.62
C GLY A 154 5.23 18.19 -3.53
N SER A 155 4.64 17.02 -3.82
CA SER A 155 3.94 16.26 -2.78
C SER A 155 4.93 15.60 -1.83
N VAL A 156 4.82 15.87 -0.53
CA VAL A 156 5.70 15.35 0.53
C VAL A 156 4.89 14.45 1.46
N TYR A 157 5.46 13.28 1.78
CA TYR A 157 4.82 12.25 2.59
C TYR A 157 5.70 11.88 3.80
N ASP A 158 5.06 11.63 4.94
CA ASP A 158 5.72 11.17 6.17
C ASP A 158 5.72 9.63 6.25
N PRO A 159 6.84 8.96 5.91
CA PRO A 159 6.90 7.50 5.83
C PRO A 159 6.83 6.80 7.19
N ALA A 160 6.85 7.52 8.31
CA ALA A 160 6.68 6.90 9.63
C ALA A 160 5.24 6.93 10.14
N ALA A 161 4.35 7.62 9.42
CA ALA A 161 2.94 7.77 9.73
C ALA A 161 2.08 7.45 8.50
N ALA A 162 2.18 6.20 8.02
CA ALA A 162 1.42 5.68 6.88
C ALA A 162 1.61 6.44 5.55
N ALA A 163 2.75 7.12 5.35
CA ALA A 163 2.97 8.01 4.21
C ALA A 163 1.87 9.06 4.04
N ARG A 164 1.32 9.58 5.15
CA ARG A 164 0.37 10.69 5.10
C ARG A 164 0.99 11.91 4.42
N VAL A 165 0.16 12.68 3.74
CA VAL A 165 0.58 13.92 3.09
C VAL A 165 0.89 14.97 4.16
N VAL A 166 2.09 15.54 4.13
CA VAL A 166 2.51 16.64 5.02
C VAL A 166 2.71 17.95 4.27
N HIS A 167 2.87 17.90 2.94
CA HIS A 167 2.93 19.07 2.07
C HIS A 167 2.51 18.72 0.64
N GLY A 168 2.09 19.73 -0.12
CA GLY A 168 1.82 19.61 -1.55
C GLY A 168 0.42 19.12 -1.92
N PRO A 169 0.16 18.85 -3.20
CA PRO A 169 -1.19 18.69 -3.74
C PRO A 169 -1.79 17.28 -3.66
N ALA A 170 -1.05 16.27 -3.16
CA ALA A 170 -1.58 14.93 -3.05
C ALA A 170 -2.80 14.89 -2.11
N PRO A 171 -3.90 14.23 -2.49
CA PRO A 171 -5.12 14.23 -1.69
C PRO A 171 -5.13 13.16 -0.59
N ALA A 172 -4.20 12.19 -0.64
CA ALA A 172 -4.22 11.01 0.21
C ALA A 172 -2.82 10.42 0.39
N PRO A 173 -2.62 9.56 1.40
CA PRO A 173 -1.38 8.84 1.60
C PRO A 173 -0.99 7.96 0.41
N LEU A 174 0.30 7.63 0.30
CA LEU A 174 0.77 6.59 -0.63
C LEU A 174 0.19 5.22 -0.22
N ALA A 175 -0.09 4.37 -1.21
CA ALA A 175 -0.45 2.98 -0.94
C ALA A 175 0.71 2.29 -0.22
N ALA A 176 0.44 1.64 0.92
CA ALA A 176 1.47 0.98 1.69
C ALA A 176 1.64 -0.46 1.23
N VAL A 177 2.89 -0.87 0.97
CA VAL A 177 3.21 -2.29 0.78
C VAL A 177 3.39 -2.88 2.17
N THR A 178 2.56 -3.87 2.54
CA THR A 178 2.72 -4.57 3.81
C THR A 178 3.96 -5.44 3.72
N LEU A 179 4.80 -5.33 4.73
CA LEU A 179 6.02 -6.10 4.86
C LEU A 179 5.88 -7.14 5.97
N GLU A 180 6.72 -8.16 5.92
CA GLU A 180 6.96 -9.12 6.98
C GLU A 180 8.48 -9.24 7.15
N HIS A 181 8.93 -9.29 8.40
CA HIS A 181 10.31 -9.63 8.76
C HIS A 181 10.30 -11.00 9.42
N ASP A 182 11.10 -11.93 8.89
CA ASP A 182 11.32 -13.22 9.53
C ASP A 182 12.49 -13.10 10.52
N PRO A 183 12.27 -13.18 11.85
CA PRO A 183 13.34 -13.02 12.83
C PRO A 183 14.34 -14.19 12.84
N ALA A 184 13.98 -15.37 12.31
CA ALA A 184 14.88 -16.52 12.28
C ALA A 184 15.90 -16.41 11.14
N THR A 185 15.49 -15.85 10.01
CA THR A 185 16.33 -15.69 8.81
C THR A 185 16.77 -14.25 8.56
N ASP A 186 16.24 -13.29 9.32
CA ASP A 186 16.42 -11.85 9.13
C ASP A 186 15.90 -11.30 7.78
N GLU A 187 15.18 -12.10 7.00
CA GLU A 187 14.72 -11.75 5.65
C GLU A 187 13.50 -10.83 5.65
N ILE A 188 13.41 -9.94 4.65
CA ILE A 188 12.25 -9.08 4.40
C ILE A 188 11.40 -9.62 3.25
N TRP A 189 10.09 -9.65 3.47
CA TRP A 189 9.09 -10.10 2.51
C TRP A 189 8.03 -9.03 2.28
N ALA A 190 7.59 -8.86 1.04
CA ALA A 190 6.38 -8.12 0.71
C ALA A 190 5.18 -9.09 0.70
N THR A 191 4.10 -8.72 1.36
CA THR A 191 2.96 -9.62 1.64
C THR A 191 1.61 -9.09 1.18
N GLY A 192 1.52 -7.82 0.83
CA GLY A 192 0.27 -7.21 0.42
C GLY A 192 0.37 -5.71 0.18
N VAL A 193 -0.76 -5.12 -0.15
CA VAL A 193 -0.91 -3.66 -0.30
C VAL A 193 -2.15 -3.23 0.46
N VAL A 194 -2.07 -2.13 1.19
CA VAL A 194 -3.19 -1.49 1.89
C VAL A 194 -3.26 0.00 1.60
N GLY A 195 -4.47 0.56 1.67
CA GLY A 195 -4.73 1.97 1.42
C GLY A 195 -5.12 2.24 -0.03
N THR A 196 -4.71 3.39 -0.56
CA THR A 196 -5.13 3.89 -1.88
C THR A 196 -4.90 2.88 -3.01
N GLU A 197 -5.97 2.33 -3.59
CA GLU A 197 -5.88 1.47 -4.79
C GLU A 197 -5.56 2.32 -6.03
N ILE A 198 -4.26 2.47 -6.32
CA ILE A 198 -3.76 3.35 -7.38
C ILE A 198 -3.51 2.62 -8.70
N TYR A 199 -3.42 1.29 -8.70
CA TYR A 199 -2.88 0.52 -9.83
C TYR A 199 -3.80 0.54 -11.04
N ALA A 200 -5.12 0.45 -10.84
CA ALA A 200 -6.08 0.58 -11.93
C ALA A 200 -5.95 1.94 -12.66
N ARG A 201 -5.78 3.04 -11.90
CA ARG A 201 -5.59 4.40 -12.42
C ARG A 201 -4.24 4.53 -13.13
N PHE A 202 -3.18 4.00 -12.52
CA PHE A 202 -1.84 3.93 -13.10
C PHE A 202 -1.82 3.20 -14.46
N TYR A 203 -2.45 2.04 -14.55
CA TYR A 203 -2.55 1.28 -15.80
C TYR A 203 -3.36 1.97 -16.89
N ALA A 204 -4.38 2.76 -16.50
CA ALA A 204 -5.15 3.54 -17.45
C ALA A 204 -4.31 4.68 -18.02
N ALA A 205 -3.55 5.38 -17.16
CA ALA A 205 -2.70 6.51 -17.51
C ALA A 205 -1.50 6.12 -18.40
N TYR A 206 -0.76 5.07 -18.03
CA TYR A 206 0.53 4.70 -18.65
C TYR A 206 0.45 3.46 -19.54
N LYS A 207 -0.74 3.17 -20.08
CA LYS A 207 -1.01 1.93 -20.83
C LYS A 207 -0.04 1.73 -22.01
N ARG A 208 0.41 2.80 -22.68
CA ARG A 208 1.23 2.67 -23.88
C ARG A 208 2.68 2.35 -23.52
N GLU A 209 3.17 3.05 -22.51
CA GLU A 209 4.52 2.98 -21.93
C GLU A 209 4.72 1.58 -21.34
N LEU A 210 3.82 1.16 -20.45
CA LEU A 210 3.88 -0.16 -19.80
C LEU A 210 3.80 -1.31 -20.81
N ARG A 211 3.09 -1.13 -21.92
CA ARG A 211 3.03 -2.13 -22.99
C ARG A 211 4.30 -2.20 -23.83
N LYS A 212 4.99 -1.06 -24.00
CA LYS A 212 6.28 -1.00 -24.69
C LYS A 212 7.35 -1.70 -23.85
N GLU A 213 7.34 -1.48 -22.54
CA GLU A 213 8.35 -1.97 -21.61
C GLU A 213 8.14 -3.44 -21.22
N TYR A 214 6.93 -3.80 -20.76
CA TYR A 214 6.65 -5.15 -20.24
C TYR A 214 5.86 -6.03 -21.23
N GLY A 215 5.36 -5.47 -22.33
CA GLY A 215 4.53 -6.19 -23.31
C GLY A 215 3.02 -6.11 -23.05
N ARG A 216 2.22 -6.44 -24.07
CA ARG A 216 0.78 -6.10 -24.16
C ARG A 216 -0.11 -6.57 -22.99
N LYS A 217 0.27 -7.66 -22.31
CA LYS A 217 -0.50 -8.29 -21.23
C LYS A 217 0.31 -8.52 -19.95
N ALA A 218 1.64 -8.44 -20.01
CA ALA A 218 2.49 -8.87 -18.90
C ALA A 218 2.69 -7.80 -17.82
N TYR A 219 2.47 -6.51 -18.10
CA TYR A 219 2.57 -5.44 -17.09
C TYR A 219 1.61 -5.59 -15.89
N ARG A 220 0.55 -6.39 -16.02
CA ARG A 220 -0.39 -6.71 -14.92
C ARG A 220 -0.15 -8.09 -14.31
N LYS A 221 0.93 -8.78 -14.70
CA LYS A 221 1.29 -10.06 -14.09
C LYS A 221 1.74 -9.77 -12.66
N MET A 222 1.20 -10.51 -11.70
CA MET A 222 1.68 -10.47 -10.32
C MET A 222 3.10 -11.03 -10.24
N VAL A 223 3.88 -10.51 -9.31
CA VAL A 223 5.20 -11.07 -8.98
C VAL A 223 5.07 -12.46 -8.35
N SER A 224 6.17 -13.19 -8.24
CA SER A 224 6.19 -14.51 -7.60
C SER A 224 7.60 -14.86 -7.14
N GLY A 225 7.73 -15.44 -5.95
CA GLY A 225 9.03 -15.86 -5.43
C GLY A 225 9.88 -14.65 -5.02
N ASP A 226 11.07 -14.55 -5.61
CA ASP A 226 12.03 -13.49 -5.32
C ASP A 226 11.77 -12.26 -6.20
N VAL A 227 11.82 -11.07 -5.60
CA VAL A 227 11.73 -9.77 -6.28
C VAL A 227 13.00 -8.99 -5.97
N ILE A 228 13.67 -8.54 -7.03
CA ILE A 228 14.89 -7.76 -6.92
C ILE A 228 14.56 -6.35 -6.41
N ALA A 229 15.27 -5.93 -5.36
CA ALA A 229 15.24 -4.60 -4.79
C ALA A 229 16.61 -3.93 -5.01
N LEU A 230 16.62 -2.76 -5.66
CA LEU A 230 17.83 -2.06 -6.07
C LEU A 230 17.88 -0.65 -5.47
N PRO A 231 19.06 -0.09 -5.20
CA PRO A 231 19.18 1.36 -4.97
C PRO A 231 18.53 2.15 -6.11
N PRO A 232 17.92 3.33 -5.85
CA PRO A 232 17.26 4.13 -6.89
C PRO A 232 18.14 4.39 -8.12
N GLU A 233 19.43 4.65 -7.90
CA GLU A 233 20.42 4.97 -8.94
C GLU A 233 20.81 3.75 -9.80
N GLN A 234 20.42 2.54 -9.36
CA GLN A 234 20.56 1.30 -10.15
C GLN A 234 19.24 0.90 -10.82
N TYR A 235 18.10 1.41 -10.35
CA TYR A 235 16.79 1.14 -10.93
C TYR A 235 16.42 2.14 -12.05
N SER A 236 16.77 3.42 -11.86
CA SER A 236 16.46 4.54 -12.74
C SER A 236 17.72 5.20 -13.30
N GLU A 237 17.69 5.61 -14.57
CA GLU A 237 18.78 6.35 -15.22
C GLU A 237 18.97 7.75 -14.63
N ASP A 238 17.88 8.43 -14.29
CA ASP A 238 17.87 9.73 -13.63
C ASP A 238 17.05 9.68 -12.34
N VAL A 239 17.64 10.08 -11.22
CA VAL A 239 16.96 10.19 -9.93
C VAL A 239 16.84 11.66 -9.61
N LEU A 240 15.62 12.20 -9.69
CA LEU A 240 15.40 13.62 -9.46
C LEU A 240 15.60 13.94 -7.98
N ASP A 241 16.52 14.85 -7.71
CA ASP A 241 16.75 15.44 -6.39
C ASP A 241 16.11 16.83 -6.34
N CYS A 242 15.08 16.92 -5.52
CA CYS A 242 14.37 18.11 -5.12
C CYS A 242 14.18 17.97 -3.61
#